data_AF-A0A1H4FCD3-F1
#
_entry.id   AF-A0A1H4FCD3-F1
#
_cell.length_a   1.000
_cell.length_b   1.000
_cell.length_c   1.000
_cell.angle_alpha   90.00
_cell.angle_beta   90.00
_cell.angle_gamma   90.00
#
_symmetry.space_group_name_H-M   'P 1'
#
loop_
_entity.id
_entity.type
_entity.pdbx_description
1 polymer ?
#
loop_
_entity_poly.entity_id
_entity_poly.type
_entity_poly.pdbx_seq_one_letter_code
_entity_poly.pdbx_strand_id
1 'polypeptide(L)' 'MGKGNIIFVIGLYYLIVKAGIPYQDSTEELRIKYAINMGISETLIINGFYVFVLGLIGKIVAFVLGLKKHN' A
#
# COMPACT_ATOMS: atom_id res chain seq x y z
N MET A 1 -0.59 8.43 12.54
CA MET A 1 -0.35 7.72 11.26
C MET A 1 -1.70 7.27 10.71
N GLY A 2 -2.07 7.62 9.47
CA GLY A 2 -3.37 7.22 8.91
C GLY A 2 -3.44 5.72 8.65
N LYS A 3 -4.62 5.10 8.74
CA LYS A 3 -4.81 3.66 8.48
C LYS A 3 -4.30 3.25 7.08
N GLY A 4 -4.46 4.14 6.08
CA GLY A 4 -3.92 3.93 4.73
C GLY A 4 -2.39 3.78 4.67
N ASN A 5 -1.66 4.53 5.50
CA ASN A 5 -0.19 4.43 5.54
C ASN A 5 0.25 3.06 6.06
N ILE A 6 -0.45 2.50 7.05
CA ILE A 6 -0.12 1.18 7.61
C ILE A 6 -0.35 0.10 6.56
N ILE A 7 -1.50 0.12 5.88
CA ILE A 7 -1.84 -0.84 4.82
C ILE A 7 -0.80 -0.76 3.68
N PHE A 8 -0.45 0.45 3.26
CA PHE A 8 0.55 0.68 2.22
C PHE A 8 1.94 0.16 2.62
N VAL A 9 2.40 0.45 3.84
CA VAL A 9 3.70 -0.02 4.35
C VAL A 9 3.73 -1.55 4.48
N ILE A 10 2.65 -2.19 4.90
CA ILE A 10 2.56 -3.66 4.95
C ILE A 10 2.62 -4.23 3.52
N GLY A 11 1.95 -3.61 2.56
CA GLY A 11 2.06 -3.99 1.15
C GLY A 11 3.49 -3.93 0.63
N LEU A 12 4.23 -2.85 0.93
CA LEU A 12 5.65 -2.71 0.60
C LEU A 12 6.52 -3.77 1.29
N TYR A 13 6.22 -4.13 2.54
CA TYR A 13 6.91 -5.23 3.22
C TYR A 13 6.71 -6.56 2.48
N TYR A 14 5.48 -6.88 2.06
CA TYR A 14 5.23 -8.09 1.27
C TYR A 14 5.95 -8.04 -0.09
N LEU A 15 5.97 -6.89 -0.75
CA LEU A 15 6.64 -6.73 -2.04
C LEU A 15 8.16 -6.89 -1.91
N ILE A 16 8.79 -6.16 -1.00
CA ILE A 16 10.26 -6.04 -0.92
C ILE A 16 10.86 -7.24 -0.19
N VAL A 17 10.25 -7.68 0.90
CA VAL A 17 10.84 -8.68 1.81
C VAL A 17 10.32 -10.09 1.51
N LYS A 18 9.03 -10.25 1.21
CA LYS A 18 8.40 -11.59 1.05
C LYS A 18 8.39 -12.09 -0.39
N ALA A 19 8.11 -11.23 -1.37
CA ALA A 19 8.12 -11.56 -2.79
C ALA A 19 9.51 -11.29 -3.38
N GLY A 20 10.01 -10.07 -3.23
CA GLY A 20 11.29 -9.65 -3.80
C GLY A 20 11.32 -9.87 -5.31
N ILE A 21 12.48 -10.32 -5.81
CA ILE A 21 12.68 -10.71 -7.20
C ILE A 21 12.27 -12.18 -7.36
N PRO A 22 11.57 -12.57 -8.45
CA PRO A 22 11.27 -13.97 -8.72
C PRO A 22 12.54 -14.84 -8.67
N TYR A 23 12.44 -15.99 -8.01
CA TYR A 23 13.49 -17.00 -8.01
C TYR A 23 13.71 -17.56 -9.42
N GLN A 24 14.96 -17.60 -9.88
CA GLN A 24 15.30 -18.01 -11.25
C GLN A 24 15.25 -19.55 -11.41
N ASP A 25 15.75 -20.29 -10.41
CA ASP A 25 15.76 -21.76 -10.37
C ASP A 25 14.99 -22.30 -9.13
N SER A 26 13.77 -21.80 -8.90
CA SER A 26 12.97 -22.24 -7.75
C SER A 26 12.28 -23.58 -7.95
N THR A 27 12.21 -24.34 -6.86
CA THR A 27 11.24 -25.43 -6.69
C THR A 27 9.80 -24.90 -6.83
N GLU A 28 8.88 -25.80 -7.17
CA GLU A 28 7.47 -25.45 -7.37
C GLU A 28 6.84 -24.79 -6.14
N GLU A 29 7.18 -25.27 -4.93
CA GLU A 29 6.73 -24.67 -3.67
C GLU A 29 7.15 -23.20 -3.51
N LEU A 30 8.40 -22.87 -3.90
CA LEU A 30 8.91 -21.50 -3.82
C LEU A 30 8.22 -20.59 -4.84
N ARG A 31 7.90 -21.09 -6.04
CA ARG A 31 7.11 -20.35 -7.04
C ARG A 31 5.71 -20.02 -6.54
N ILE A 32 5.05 -20.98 -5.89
CA ILE A 32 3.71 -20.78 -5.32
C ILE A 32 3.77 -19.74 -4.19
N LYS A 33 4.73 -19.87 -3.27
CA LYS A 33 4.91 -18.89 -2.18
C LYS A 33 5.18 -17.48 -2.71
N TYR A 34 6.02 -17.36 -3.74
CA TYR A 34 6.27 -16.09 -4.40
C TYR A 34 4.98 -15.49 -4.97
N ALA A 35 4.21 -16.26 -5.75
CA ALA A 35 2.97 -15.79 -6.36
C ALA A 35 1.94 -15.32 -5.32
N ILE A 36 1.80 -16.05 -4.21
CA ILE A 36 0.92 -15.66 -3.10
C ILE A 36 1.39 -14.35 -2.47
N ASN A 37 2.67 -14.22 -2.13
CA ASN A 37 3.22 -13.01 -1.52
C ASN A 37 3.11 -11.81 -2.46
N MET A 38 3.34 -12.02 -3.76
CA MET A 38 3.21 -10.99 -4.78
C MET A 38 1.77 -10.48 -4.90
N GLY A 39 0.79 -11.39 -4.99
CA GLY A 39 -0.63 -11.00 -5.06
C GLY A 39 -1.14 -10.28 -3.80
N ILE A 40 -0.68 -10.71 -2.61
CA ILE A 40 -0.96 -10.00 -1.35
C ILE A 40 -0.36 -8.59 -1.41
N SER A 41 0.90 -8.45 -1.84
CA SER A 41 1.59 -7.17 -1.91
C SER A 41 0.88 -6.19 -2.85
N GLU A 42 0.48 -6.64 -4.04
CA GLU A 42 -0.20 -5.82 -5.04
C GLU A 42 -1.54 -5.30 -4.50
N THR A 43 -2.34 -6.19 -3.91
CA THR A 43 -3.64 -5.84 -3.31
C THR A 43 -3.48 -4.80 -2.20
N LEU A 44 -2.50 -4.98 -1.32
CA LEU A 44 -2.26 -4.06 -0.19
C LEU A 44 -1.69 -2.72 -0.64
N ILE A 45 -0.79 -2.70 -1.61
CA ILE A 45 -0.22 -1.46 -2.16
C ILE A 45 -1.30 -0.64 -2.83
N ILE A 46 -2.12 -1.24 -3.70
CA ILE A 46 -3.18 -0.52 -4.42
C ILE A 46 -4.22 0.04 -3.45
N ASN A 47 -4.75 -0.81 -2.55
CA ASN A 47 -5.76 -0.36 -1.58
C ASN A 47 -5.20 0.66 -0.60
N GLY A 48 -3.97 0.43 -0.09
CA GLY A 48 -3.28 1.36 0.79
C GLY A 48 -3.05 2.72 0.13
N PHE A 49 -2.68 2.74 -1.16
CA PHE A 49 -2.49 3.96 -1.93
C PHE A 49 -3.80 4.74 -2.11
N TYR A 50 -4.90 4.07 -2.49
CA TYR A 50 -6.21 4.75 -2.60
C TYR A 50 -6.65 5.37 -1.28
N VAL A 51 -6.57 4.62 -0.16
CA VAL A 51 -6.94 5.14 1.16
C VAL A 51 -6.03 6.30 1.58
N PHE A 52 -4.74 6.23 1.26
CA PHE A 52 -3.80 7.32 1.51
C PHE A 52 -4.16 8.59 0.74
N VAL A 53 -4.39 8.48 -0.57
CA VAL A 53 -4.76 9.61 -1.44
C VAL A 53 -6.09 10.23 -1.01
N LEU A 54 -7.11 9.42 -0.74
CA LEU A 54 -8.41 9.93 -0.26
C LEU A 54 -8.27 10.65 1.08
N GLY A 55 -7.47 10.10 2.01
CA GLY A 55 -7.19 10.75 3.29
C GLY A 55 -6.44 12.08 3.13
N LEU A 56 -5.51 12.16 2.16
CA LEU A 56 -4.78 13.38 1.85
C LEU A 56 -5.70 14.45 1.25
N ILE A 57 -6.55 14.08 0.29
CA ILE A 57 -7.55 14.98 -0.32
C ILE A 57 -8.50 15.50 0.76
N GLY A 58 -9.05 14.62 1.61
CA GLY A 58 -9.94 15.04 2.69
C GLY A 58 -9.30 16.04 3.65
N LYS A 59 -8.02 15.86 3.98
CA LYS A 59 -7.25 16.82 4.77
C LYS A 59 -7.07 18.17 4.08
N ILE A 60 -6.73 18.17 2.78
CA ILE A 60 -6.56 19.40 2.00
C ILE A 60 -7.89 20.17 1.93
N VAL A 61 -8.99 19.47 1.63
CA VAL A 61 -10.33 20.08 1.57
C VAL A 61 -10.72 20.68 2.93
N ALA A 62 -10.54 19.94 4.02
CA ALA A 62 -10.84 20.45 5.37
C ALA A 62 -9.98 21.68 5.72
N PHE A 63 -8.71 21.68 5.34
CA PHE A 63 -7.82 22.82 5.55
C PHE A 63 -8.28 24.06 4.78
N VAL A 64 -8.57 23.92 3.48
CA VAL A 64 -9.07 25.03 2.64
C VAL A 64 -10.41 25.58 3.14
N LEU A 65 -11.35 24.70 3.54
CA LEU A 65 -12.63 25.13 4.10
C LEU A 65 -12.48 25.79 5.48
N GLY A 66 -11.56 25.31 6.31
CA GLY A 66 -11.21 25.92 7.60
C GLY A 66 -10.63 27.33 7.44
N LEU A 67 -9.75 27.52 6.44
CA LEU A 67 -9.23 28.84 6.09
C LEU A 67 -10.34 29.78 5.60
N LYS A 68 -11.29 29.29 4.79
CA LYS A 68 -12.43 30.08 4.31
C LYS A 68 -13.39 30.52 5.43
N LYS A 69 -13.46 29.77 6.54
CA LYS A 69 -14.32 30.11 7.68
C LYS A 69 -13.75 31.25 8.55
N HIS A 70 -12.44 31.51 8.46
CA HIS A 70 -11.74 32.49 9.30
C HIS A 70 -11.43 33.80 8.56
N ASN A 71 -11.91 33.95 7.32
CA ASN A 71 -11.75 35.13 6.46
C ASN A 71 -13.12 35.71 6.13
#